data_AF-A0A9D1JCV9-F1
#
_entry.id   AF-A0A9D1JCV9-F1
#
_cell.length_a   1.000
_cell.length_b   1.000
_cell.length_c   1.000
_cell.angle_alpha   90.00
_cell.angle_beta   90.00
_cell.angle_gamma   90.00
#
_symmetry.space_group_name_H-M   'P 1'
#
loop_
_entity.id
_entity.type
_entity.pdbx_description
1 polymer ?
#
loop_
_entity_poly.entity_id
_entity_poly.type
_entity_poly.pdbx_seq_one_letter_code
_entity_poly.pdbx_strand_id
1 'polypeptide(L)'
;MVSDKKEKIVKRGLAETLIKKKRVILSIVVLLIVMATGTVYSYLSDQIERRNNMSIGENTIIVEEPFEPSDLIPGNSFVKSPSLKNTGVVNCYVRMLVECSTSEMEQALEIDWNTTDWTSKQEDGYYYYKKSLSPGETSVPIFTTISVKETVSDSDLEDFEIIVYGESIQVGSANSYEQAWEQVGNAKEENLEDDI
;
A
#
# COMPACT_ATOMS: atom_id res chain seq x y z
N MET A 1 -8.44 -82.54 -28.79
CA MET A 1 -7.21 -81.81 -28.35
C MET A 1 -6.92 -80.51 -29.11
N VAL A 2 -7.33 -80.32 -30.37
CA VAL A 2 -7.01 -79.08 -31.14
C VAL A 2 -7.94 -77.88 -30.81
N SER A 3 -9.19 -78.13 -30.41
CA SER A 3 -10.18 -77.07 -30.11
C SER A 3 -9.84 -76.28 -28.83
N ASP A 4 -9.48 -76.96 -27.74
CA ASP A 4 -9.06 -76.33 -26.47
C ASP A 4 -7.84 -75.41 -26.64
N LYS A 5 -6.91 -75.78 -27.53
CA LYS A 5 -5.68 -75.02 -27.75
C LYS A 5 -5.97 -73.68 -28.43
N LYS A 6 -6.93 -73.62 -29.38
CA LYS A 6 -7.32 -72.38 -30.07
C LYS A 6 -8.09 -71.43 -29.14
N GLU A 7 -9.02 -71.95 -28.34
CA GLU A 7 -9.79 -71.14 -27.39
C GLU A 7 -8.88 -70.51 -26.31
N LYS A 8 -7.88 -71.26 -25.83
CA LYS A 8 -6.89 -70.77 -24.84
C LYS A 8 -5.98 -69.67 -25.40
N ILE A 9 -5.64 -69.72 -26.69
CA ILE A 9 -4.83 -68.68 -27.38
C ILE A 9 -5.66 -67.40 -27.58
N VAL A 10 -6.93 -67.52 -27.98
CA VAL A 10 -7.84 -66.37 -28.15
C VAL A 10 -8.12 -65.69 -26.81
N LYS A 11 -8.42 -66.45 -25.75
CA LYS A 11 -8.62 -65.91 -24.39
C LYS A 11 -7.36 -65.21 -23.86
N ARG A 12 -6.16 -65.73 -24.17
CA ARG A 12 -4.87 -65.11 -23.81
C ARG A 12 -4.61 -63.81 -24.58
N GLY A 13 -4.91 -63.75 -25.89
CA GLY A 13 -4.80 -62.52 -26.69
C GLY A 13 -5.81 -61.44 -26.28
N LEU A 14 -7.04 -61.83 -25.94
CA LEU A 14 -8.04 -60.94 -25.34
C LEU A 14 -7.61 -60.43 -23.97
N ALA A 15 -7.04 -61.30 -23.12
CA ALA A 15 -6.49 -60.88 -21.84
C ALA A 15 -5.32 -59.90 -22.01
N GLU A 16 -4.40 -60.15 -22.95
CA GLU A 16 -3.26 -59.25 -23.21
C GLU A 16 -3.70 -57.89 -23.78
N THR A 17 -4.70 -57.85 -24.66
CA THR A 17 -5.26 -56.58 -25.17
C THR A 17 -6.04 -55.82 -24.10
N LEU A 18 -6.76 -56.51 -23.22
CA LEU A 18 -7.43 -55.91 -22.05
C LEU A 18 -6.41 -55.38 -21.03
N ILE A 19 -5.32 -56.10 -20.78
CA ILE A 19 -4.23 -55.66 -19.89
C ILE A 19 -3.52 -54.43 -20.48
N LYS A 20 -3.26 -54.40 -21.79
CA LYS A 20 -2.68 -53.22 -22.48
C LYS A 20 -3.61 -52.01 -22.38
N LYS A 21 -4.92 -52.16 -22.61
CA LYS A 21 -5.91 -51.09 -22.44
C LYS A 21 -5.97 -50.59 -21.00
N LYS A 22 -5.96 -51.48 -20.01
CA LYS A 22 -5.92 -51.10 -18.58
C LYS A 22 -4.63 -50.35 -18.23
N ARG A 23 -3.48 -50.75 -18.78
CA ARG A 23 -2.20 -50.04 -18.60
C ARG A 23 -2.24 -48.64 -19.22
N VAL A 24 -2.79 -48.49 -20.42
CA VAL A 24 -2.95 -47.17 -21.07
C VAL A 24 -3.89 -46.27 -20.27
N ILE A 25 -5.03 -46.78 -19.80
CA ILE A 25 -5.97 -46.03 -18.97
C ILE A 25 -5.30 -45.64 -17.64
N LEU A 26 -4.57 -46.56 -17.00
CA LEU A 26 -3.84 -46.27 -15.76
C LEU A 26 -2.78 -45.18 -15.98
N SER A 27 -2.04 -45.22 -17.08
CA SER A 27 -1.05 -44.19 -17.43
C SER A 27 -1.71 -42.82 -17.65
N ILE A 28 -2.88 -42.75 -18.29
CA ILE A 28 -3.62 -41.50 -18.46
C ILE A 28 -4.12 -40.96 -17.12
N VAL A 29 -4.64 -41.83 -16.25
CA VAL A 29 -5.11 -41.43 -14.91
C VAL A 29 -3.96 -40.92 -14.05
N VAL A 30 -2.80 -41.58 -14.09
CA VAL A 30 -1.59 -41.12 -13.38
C VAL A 30 -1.14 -39.75 -13.91
N LEU A 31 -1.16 -39.54 -15.23
CA LEU A 31 -0.81 -38.25 -15.84
C LEU A 31 -1.78 -37.12 -15.39
N LEU A 32 -3.08 -37.41 -15.30
CA LEU A 32 -4.08 -36.46 -14.80
C LEU A 32 -3.87 -36.10 -13.32
N ILE A 33 -3.48 -37.06 -12.47
CA ILE A 33 -3.18 -36.81 -11.05
C ILE A 33 -1.90 -35.96 -10.90
N VAL A 34 -0.87 -36.20 -11.72
CA VAL A 34 0.37 -35.41 -11.71
C VAL A 34 0.10 -33.97 -12.16
N MET A 35 -0.74 -33.75 -13.17
CA MET A 35 -1.13 -32.40 -13.60
C MET A 35 -1.96 -31.68 -12.52
N ALA A 36 -2.91 -32.36 -11.87
CA ALA A 36 -3.72 -31.77 -10.80
C ALA A 36 -2.89 -31.39 -9.56
N THR A 37 -1.89 -32.20 -9.21
CA THR A 37 -0.98 -31.87 -8.09
C THR A 37 -0.03 -30.74 -8.43
N GLY A 38 0.45 -30.64 -9.68
CA GLY A 38 1.32 -29.55 -10.13
C GLY A 38 0.62 -28.19 -10.20
N THR A 39 -0.63 -28.13 -10.70
CA THR A 39 -1.41 -26.88 -10.75
C THR A 39 -1.84 -26.42 -9.37
N VAL A 40 -2.28 -27.35 -8.50
CA VAL A 40 -2.64 -27.03 -7.11
C VAL A 40 -1.43 -26.61 -6.30
N TYR A 41 -0.25 -27.21 -6.51
CA TYR A 41 0.98 -26.78 -5.85
C TYR A 41 1.46 -25.41 -6.33
N SER A 42 1.32 -25.07 -7.62
CA SER A 42 1.62 -23.71 -8.09
C SER A 42 0.67 -22.68 -7.49
N TYR A 43 -0.64 -22.97 -7.45
CA TYR A 43 -1.64 -22.09 -6.87
C TYR A 43 -1.47 -21.94 -5.35
N LEU A 44 -1.22 -23.04 -4.63
CA LEU A 44 -0.98 -23.02 -3.18
C LEU A 44 0.40 -22.47 -2.83
N SER A 45 1.44 -22.65 -3.65
CA SER A 45 2.76 -22.06 -3.40
C SER A 45 2.76 -20.55 -3.66
N ASP A 46 1.99 -20.07 -4.64
CA ASP A 46 1.74 -18.62 -4.85
C ASP A 46 0.99 -18.02 -3.64
N GLN A 47 0.08 -18.79 -3.04
CA GLN A 47 -0.64 -18.43 -1.80
C GLN A 47 0.23 -18.56 -0.53
N ILE A 48 1.21 -19.48 -0.48
CA ILE A 48 2.05 -19.74 0.71
C ILE A 48 3.31 -18.86 0.76
N GLU A 49 3.74 -18.24 -0.35
CA GLU A 49 4.89 -17.30 -0.38
C GLU A 49 4.53 -15.82 -0.21
N ARG A 50 3.25 -15.48 -0.04
CA ARG A 50 2.80 -14.10 0.31
C ARG A 50 2.48 -13.95 1.79
N ARG A 51 3.21 -14.65 2.67
CA ARG A 51 3.29 -14.17 4.06
C ARG A 51 4.17 -12.93 4.03
N ASN A 52 3.55 -11.76 3.83
CA ASN A 52 4.17 -10.50 4.17
C ASN A 52 4.63 -10.66 5.62
N ASN A 53 5.94 -10.82 5.78
CA ASN A 53 6.60 -10.51 7.03
C ASN A 53 6.42 -9.01 7.19
N MET A 54 5.24 -8.59 7.66
CA MET A 54 5.05 -7.26 8.18
C MET A 54 5.85 -7.25 9.48
N SER A 55 7.16 -7.03 9.33
CA SER A 55 7.94 -6.49 10.41
C SER A 55 7.25 -5.17 10.71
N ILE A 56 6.63 -5.08 11.88
CA ILE A 56 6.37 -3.80 12.53
C ILE A 56 7.77 -3.26 12.83
N GLY A 57 8.47 -2.78 11.79
CA GLY A 57 9.61 -1.91 11.98
C GLY A 57 9.03 -0.68 12.63
N GLU A 58 9.37 -0.46 13.89
CA GLU A 58 9.00 0.76 14.60
C GLU A 58 9.37 1.94 13.72
N ASN A 59 8.35 2.55 13.11
CA ASN A 59 8.50 3.79 12.38
C ASN A 59 7.65 4.80 13.14
N THR A 60 8.29 5.46 14.09
CA THR A 60 7.66 6.55 14.82
C THR A 60 7.96 7.82 14.05
N ILE A 61 6.93 8.56 13.67
CA ILE A 61 7.09 9.91 13.13
C ILE A 61 6.69 10.89 14.21
N ILE A 62 7.48 11.94 14.35
CA ILE A 62 7.09 13.13 15.09
C ILE A 62 6.82 14.26 14.11
N VAL A 63 5.76 15.01 14.38
CA VAL A 63 5.51 16.29 13.73
C VAL A 63 6.35 17.33 14.47
N GLU A 64 7.34 17.90 13.79
CA GLU A 64 8.11 19.02 14.33
C GLU A 64 7.51 20.33 13.81
N GLU A 65 6.97 21.14 14.72
CA GLU A 65 6.36 22.44 14.41
C GLU A 65 6.89 23.52 15.36
N PRO A 66 7.78 24.42 14.90
CA PRO A 66 7.96 25.68 15.57
C PRO A 66 6.71 26.54 15.31
N PHE A 67 6.00 26.91 16.37
CA PHE A 67 4.85 27.80 16.32
C PHE A 67 5.13 29.04 17.19
N GLU A 68 5.11 30.21 16.57
CA GLU A 68 5.13 31.49 17.29
C GLU A 68 3.72 32.09 17.28
N PRO A 69 3.06 32.24 18.45
CA PRO A 69 1.73 32.83 18.50
C PRO A 69 1.81 34.28 18.01
N SER A 70 1.07 34.57 16.94
CA SER A 70 0.95 35.91 16.35
C SER A 70 -0.52 36.30 16.30
N ASP A 71 -0.81 37.58 16.50
CA ASP A 71 -2.17 38.10 16.41
C ASP A 71 -2.71 37.91 14.98
N LEU A 72 -3.95 37.42 14.87
CA LEU A 72 -4.66 37.27 13.59
C LEU A 72 -5.08 38.64 13.09
N ILE A 73 -4.29 39.19 12.18
CA ILE A 73 -4.53 40.50 11.54
C ILE A 73 -4.52 40.28 10.03
N PRO A 74 -5.50 40.80 9.26
CA PRO A 74 -5.47 40.72 7.81
C PRO A 74 -4.18 41.29 7.23
N GLY A 75 -3.56 40.55 6.32
CA GLY A 75 -2.26 40.90 5.73
C GLY A 75 -1.04 40.52 6.56
N ASN A 76 -1.21 40.07 7.81
CA ASN A 76 -0.10 39.50 8.57
C ASN A 76 0.13 38.03 8.22
N SER A 77 1.38 37.62 8.39
CA SER A 77 1.81 36.23 8.25
C SER A 77 2.37 35.71 9.57
N PHE A 78 2.15 34.43 9.84
CA PHE A 78 2.74 33.74 10.97
C PHE A 78 3.52 32.51 10.52
N VAL A 79 4.54 32.16 11.30
CA VAL A 79 5.47 31.07 10.97
C VAL A 79 4.95 29.76 11.55
N LYS A 80 4.79 28.77 10.68
CA LYS A 80 4.51 27.37 11.04
C LYS A 80 5.15 26.51 9.96
N SER A 81 5.97 25.55 10.36
CA SER A 81 6.76 24.74 9.42
C SER A 81 6.68 23.23 9.69
N PRO A 82 5.52 22.61 9.44
CA PRO A 82 5.33 21.21 9.76
C PRO A 82 6.25 20.32 8.93
N SER A 83 6.97 19.43 9.62
CA SER A 83 7.89 18.47 9.02
C SER A 83 7.73 17.10 9.67
N LEU A 84 8.07 16.04 8.94
CA LEU A 84 8.02 14.66 9.41
C LEU A 84 9.42 14.10 9.56
N LYS A 85 9.74 13.60 10.76
CA LYS A 85 11.02 12.94 11.05
C LYS A 85 10.86 11.44 11.15
N ASN A 86 11.67 10.69 10.40
CA ASN A 86 11.78 9.24 10.55
C ASN A 86 12.59 8.92 11.81
N THR A 87 11.95 8.49 12.89
CA THR A 87 12.66 8.02 14.10
C THR A 87 12.81 6.51 14.17
N GLY A 88 12.35 5.80 13.13
CA GLY A 88 12.53 4.37 12.98
C GLY A 88 13.93 3.97 12.54
N VAL A 89 14.10 2.67 12.30
CA VAL A 89 15.38 2.06 11.91
C VAL A 89 15.45 1.66 10.44
N VAL A 90 14.39 1.91 9.67
CA VAL A 90 14.28 1.60 8.25
C VAL A 90 13.91 2.83 7.43
N ASN A 91 14.28 2.85 6.15
CA ASN A 91 13.84 3.90 5.24
C ASN A 91 12.32 3.86 5.06
N CYS A 92 11.70 5.04 5.01
CA CYS A 92 10.25 5.16 4.87
C CYS A 92 9.82 6.23 3.87
N TYR A 93 8.62 6.05 3.31
CA TYR A 93 7.88 7.13 2.67
C TYR A 93 6.88 7.71 3.66
N VAL A 94 6.64 9.00 3.55
CA VAL A 94 5.75 9.73 4.46
C VAL A 94 4.70 10.52 3.70
N ARG A 95 3.55 10.71 4.33
CA ARG A 95 2.47 11.58 3.87
C ARG A 95 1.93 12.40 5.03
N MET A 96 1.36 13.56 4.72
CA MET A 96 0.85 14.50 5.70
C MET A 96 -0.57 14.92 5.32
N LEU A 97 -1.49 14.85 6.27
CA LEU A 97 -2.78 15.50 6.23
C LEU A 97 -2.63 16.87 6.89
N VAL A 98 -3.03 17.92 6.18
CA VAL A 98 -3.09 19.29 6.72
C VAL A 98 -4.50 19.80 6.51
N GLU A 99 -5.19 20.09 7.61
CA GLU A 99 -6.57 20.59 7.61
C GLU A 99 -6.71 21.79 8.54
N CYS A 100 -7.56 22.74 8.14
CA CYS A 100 -8.01 23.79 9.03
C CYS A 100 -9.24 23.32 9.80
N SER A 101 -9.37 23.67 11.08
CA SER A 101 -10.53 23.29 11.90
C SER A 101 -11.84 23.88 11.39
N THR A 102 -11.78 25.03 10.69
CA THR A 102 -12.94 25.71 10.12
C THR A 102 -12.70 26.04 8.64
N SER A 103 -13.73 25.82 7.83
CA SER A 103 -13.70 26.03 6.37
C SER A 103 -13.63 27.51 5.99
N GLU A 104 -14.12 28.37 6.87
CA GLU A 104 -14.12 29.83 6.78
C GLU A 104 -12.69 30.34 6.90
N MET A 105 -11.94 29.86 7.90
CA MET A 105 -10.54 30.21 8.06
C MET A 105 -9.67 29.59 6.98
N GLU A 106 -9.96 28.39 6.49
CA GLU A 106 -9.25 27.83 5.35
C GLU A 106 -9.33 28.77 4.12
N GLN A 107 -10.49 29.37 3.89
CA GLN A 107 -10.69 30.34 2.81
C GLN A 107 -10.05 31.70 3.11
N ALA A 108 -9.93 32.09 4.38
CA ALA A 108 -9.30 33.32 4.81
C ALA A 108 -7.76 33.29 4.73
N LEU A 109 -7.17 32.10 4.70
CA LEU A 109 -5.72 31.91 4.72
C LEU A 109 -5.13 31.68 3.33
N GLU A 110 -3.85 32.02 3.19
CA GLU A 110 -3.00 31.72 2.05
C GLU A 110 -1.75 31.00 2.55
N ILE A 111 -1.48 29.84 1.95
CA ILE A 111 -0.37 28.96 2.33
C ILE A 111 0.50 28.75 1.09
N ASP A 112 1.79 29.06 1.21
CA ASP A 112 2.78 28.77 0.17
C ASP A 112 3.26 27.32 0.31
N TRP A 113 2.61 26.43 -0.45
CA TRP A 113 2.88 25.00 -0.41
C TRP A 113 4.19 24.65 -1.14
N ASN A 114 5.04 23.85 -0.49
CA ASN A 114 6.24 23.28 -1.09
C ASN A 114 5.89 22.15 -2.08
N THR A 115 5.34 22.52 -3.23
CA THR A 115 5.00 21.60 -4.33
C THR A 115 6.23 21.04 -5.06
N THR A 116 7.44 21.49 -4.69
CA THR A 116 8.70 20.94 -5.23
C THR A 116 8.98 19.58 -4.63
N ASP A 117 9.01 19.48 -3.31
CA ASP A 117 9.29 18.22 -2.60
C ASP A 117 8.04 17.44 -2.19
N TRP A 118 6.88 18.12 -2.10
CA TRP A 118 5.59 17.51 -1.80
C TRP A 118 4.67 17.52 -3.03
N THR A 119 3.70 16.62 -3.07
CA THR A 119 2.63 16.66 -4.07
C THR A 119 1.63 17.77 -3.74
N SER A 120 0.73 18.10 -4.67
CA SER A 120 -0.54 18.73 -4.32
C SER A 120 -1.38 17.78 -3.46
N LYS A 121 -2.39 18.32 -2.75
CA LYS A 121 -3.37 17.51 -2.01
C LYS A 121 -4.03 16.51 -2.97
N GLN A 122 -3.98 15.23 -2.63
CA GLN A 122 -4.61 14.16 -3.40
C GLN A 122 -6.07 13.98 -2.98
N GLU A 123 -6.82 13.17 -3.72
CA GLU A 123 -8.25 12.93 -3.46
C GLU A 123 -8.53 12.30 -2.08
N ASP A 124 -7.54 11.60 -1.52
CA ASP A 124 -7.61 11.02 -0.18
C ASP A 124 -7.32 12.03 0.95
N GLY A 125 -7.07 13.29 0.60
CA GLY A 125 -6.78 14.38 1.53
C GLY A 125 -5.30 14.55 1.90
N TYR A 126 -4.41 13.66 1.44
CA TYR A 126 -3.01 13.69 1.84
C TYR A 126 -2.10 14.41 0.83
N TYR A 127 -1.02 14.95 1.38
CA TYR A 127 0.15 15.43 0.66
C TYR A 127 1.28 14.41 0.83
N TYR A 128 1.92 14.03 -0.27
CA TYR A 128 2.93 12.98 -0.29
C TYR A 128 4.32 13.58 -0.43
N TYR A 129 5.25 13.14 0.42
CA TYR A 129 6.65 13.51 0.27
C TYR A 129 7.29 12.68 -0.84
N LYS A 130 7.86 13.34 -1.85
CA LYS A 130 8.33 12.67 -3.08
C LYS A 130 9.58 11.81 -2.87
N LYS A 131 10.28 12.00 -1.76
CA LYS A 131 11.54 11.29 -1.42
C LYS A 131 11.31 10.34 -0.25
N SER A 132 12.13 9.29 -0.16
CA SER A 132 12.17 8.46 1.05
C SER A 132 13.01 9.15 2.13
N LEU A 133 12.63 8.99 3.40
CA LEU A 133 13.41 9.40 4.55
C LEU A 133 14.22 8.23 5.11
N SER A 134 15.52 8.43 5.25
CA SER A 134 16.41 7.51 5.95
C SER A 134 16.19 7.59 7.48
N PRO A 135 16.61 6.59 8.27
CA PRO A 135 16.59 6.68 9.73
C PRO A 135 17.24 7.97 10.25
N GLY A 136 16.48 8.72 11.06
CA GLY A 136 16.89 10.01 11.63
C GLY A 136 16.73 11.21 10.70
N GLU A 137 16.35 11.02 9.43
CA GLU A 137 16.13 12.09 8.47
C GLU A 137 14.78 12.78 8.70
N THR A 138 14.76 14.10 8.51
CA THR A 138 13.55 14.93 8.56
C THR A 138 13.24 15.44 7.16
N SER A 139 11.96 15.36 6.76
CA SER A 139 11.49 15.97 5.53
C SER A 139 11.74 17.48 5.54
N VAL A 140 11.86 18.09 4.36
CA VAL A 140 11.67 19.54 4.29
C VAL A 140 10.21 19.89 4.67
N PRO A 141 9.97 21.08 5.24
CA PRO A 141 8.61 21.50 5.59
C PRO A 141 7.67 21.50 4.38
N ILE A 142 6.40 21.18 4.63
CA ILE A 142 5.35 21.22 3.61
C ILE A 142 4.93 22.67 3.26
N PHE A 143 5.09 23.58 4.21
CA PHE A 143 5.04 25.04 4.05
C PHE A 143 5.82 25.65 5.23
N THR A 144 6.11 26.94 5.20
CA THR A 144 6.80 27.63 6.31
C THR A 144 6.04 28.81 6.87
N THR A 145 5.11 29.35 6.09
CA THR A 145 4.43 30.60 6.38
C THR A 145 2.97 30.45 6.00
N ILE A 146 2.10 31.00 6.84
CA ILE A 146 0.68 31.13 6.57
C ILE A 146 0.34 32.61 6.68
N SER A 147 -0.42 33.11 5.72
CA SER A 147 -0.82 34.51 5.65
C SER A 147 -2.34 34.63 5.76
N VAL A 148 -2.81 35.62 6.50
CA VAL A 148 -4.22 36.02 6.45
C VAL A 148 -4.42 36.93 5.24
N LYS A 149 -5.36 36.60 4.35
CA LYS A 149 -5.63 37.40 3.15
C LYS A 149 -6.05 38.82 3.55
N GLU A 150 -5.48 39.82 2.87
CA GLU A 150 -5.83 41.24 3.09
C GLU A 150 -7.31 41.55 2.84
N THR A 151 -7.99 40.72 2.07
CA THR A 151 -9.41 40.89 1.70
C THR A 151 -10.39 40.47 2.79
N VAL A 152 -9.91 39.82 3.86
CA VAL A 152 -10.74 39.32 4.97
C VAL A 152 -10.96 40.43 5.98
N SER A 153 -12.20 40.59 6.45
CA SER A 153 -12.52 41.54 7.53
C SER A 153 -12.09 40.99 8.88
N ASP A 154 -11.62 41.83 9.80
CA ASP A 154 -11.33 41.46 11.19
C ASP A 154 -12.53 40.75 11.87
N SER A 155 -13.76 41.11 11.49
CA SER A 155 -14.99 40.51 12.01
C SER A 155 -15.19 39.05 11.60
N ASP A 156 -14.51 38.62 10.54
CA ASP A 156 -14.65 37.30 9.93
C ASP A 156 -13.50 36.37 10.38
N LEU A 157 -12.57 36.90 11.19
CA LEU A 157 -11.50 36.12 11.81
C LEU A 157 -12.00 35.52 13.11
N GLU A 158 -11.86 34.21 13.21
CA GLU A 158 -12.19 33.43 14.41
C GLU A 158 -10.98 32.61 14.84
N ASP A 159 -10.98 32.15 16.09
CA ASP A 159 -9.98 31.20 16.56
C ASP A 159 -10.08 29.89 15.75
N PHE A 160 -8.94 29.38 15.28
CA PHE A 160 -8.88 28.15 14.51
C PHE A 160 -7.60 27.36 14.82
N GLU A 161 -7.62 26.09 14.44
CA GLU A 161 -6.49 25.19 14.53
C GLU A 161 -6.09 24.70 13.14
N ILE A 162 -4.78 24.56 12.92
CA ILE A 162 -4.27 23.83 11.77
C ILE A 162 -3.81 22.47 12.28
N ILE A 163 -4.63 21.48 11.94
CA ILE A 163 -4.45 20.08 12.27
C ILE A 163 -3.45 19.49 11.29
N VAL A 164 -2.36 18.95 11.83
CA VAL A 164 -1.34 18.25 11.05
C VAL A 164 -1.25 16.83 11.56
N TYR A 165 -1.39 15.88 10.64
CA TYR A 165 -1.28 14.46 10.93
C TYR A 165 -0.37 13.78 9.91
N GLY A 166 0.59 13.00 10.39
CA GLY A 166 1.60 12.36 9.56
C GLY A 166 1.47 10.84 9.58
N GLU A 167 1.67 10.21 8.43
CA GLU A 167 1.76 8.76 8.30
C GLU A 167 3.02 8.35 7.57
N SER A 168 3.44 7.11 7.80
CA SER A 168 4.59 6.53 7.12
C SER A 168 4.39 5.08 6.78
N ILE A 169 5.10 4.66 5.73
CA ILE A 169 5.23 3.27 5.32
C ILE A 169 6.70 2.97 5.05
N GLN A 170 7.14 1.75 5.36
CA GLN A 170 8.48 1.31 4.98
C GLN A 170 8.61 1.26 3.45
N VAL A 171 9.79 1.61 2.91
CA VAL A 171 10.05 1.56 1.46
C VAL A 171 9.86 0.15 0.88
N GLY A 172 10.30 -0.89 1.59
CA GLY A 172 10.15 -2.28 1.13
C GLY A 172 10.83 -2.52 -0.21
N SER A 173 10.07 -3.03 -1.19
CA SER A 173 10.50 -3.21 -2.59
C SER A 173 10.06 -2.08 -3.53
N ALA A 174 9.40 -1.03 -2.99
CA ALA A 174 8.94 0.08 -3.79
C ALA A 174 10.10 0.98 -4.24
N ASN A 175 10.01 1.49 -5.47
CA ASN A 175 11.01 2.40 -6.04
C ASN A 175 10.53 3.86 -6.06
N SER A 176 9.28 4.12 -5.69
CA SER A 176 8.69 5.45 -5.61
C SER A 176 7.64 5.51 -4.49
N TYR A 177 7.25 6.72 -4.10
CA TYR A 177 6.22 6.90 -3.08
C TYR A 177 4.86 6.40 -3.58
N GLU A 178 4.51 6.63 -4.84
CA GLU A 178 3.24 6.18 -5.45
C GLU A 178 3.12 4.67 -5.34
N GLN A 179 4.17 3.94 -5.76
CA GLN A 179 4.20 2.49 -5.70
C GLN A 179 4.09 1.99 -4.25
N ALA A 180 4.73 2.66 -3.31
CA ALA A 180 4.70 2.28 -1.91
C ALA A 180 3.30 2.43 -1.31
N TRP A 181 2.60 3.53 -1.62
CA TRP A 181 1.27 3.80 -1.08
C TRP A 181 0.15 3.03 -1.81
N GLU A 182 0.31 2.73 -3.09
CA GLU A 182 -0.58 1.84 -3.85
C GLU A 182 -0.61 0.42 -3.24
N GLN A 183 0.54 -0.11 -2.82
CA GLN A 183 0.61 -1.41 -2.16
C GLN A 183 -0.24 -1.49 -0.89
N VAL A 184 -0.33 -0.39 -0.14
CA VAL A 184 -1.14 -0.31 1.08
C VAL A 184 -2.63 -0.18 0.74
N GLY A 185 -2.98 0.56 -0.32
CA GLY A 185 -4.36 0.66 -0.80
C GLY A 185 -4.91 -0.70 -1.21
N ASN A 186 -4.18 -1.42 -2.07
CA ASN A 186 -4.60 -2.73 -2.59
C ASN A 186 -4.69 -3.78 -1.48
N ALA A 187 -3.78 -3.75 -0.50
CA ALA A 187 -3.83 -4.66 0.64
C ALA A 187 -5.06 -4.43 1.52
N LYS A 188 -5.64 -3.22 1.57
CA LYS A 188 -6.88 -2.97 2.33
C LYS A 188 -8.12 -3.48 1.62
N GLU A 189 -8.16 -3.40 0.28
CA GLU A 189 -9.29 -3.88 -0.52
C GLU A 189 -9.39 -5.40 -0.53
N GLU A 190 -8.26 -6.11 -0.63
CA GLU A 190 -8.23 -7.58 -0.58
C GLU A 190 -8.80 -8.13 0.75
N ASN A 191 -8.54 -7.44 1.87
CA ASN A 191 -9.06 -7.84 3.18
C ASN A 191 -10.56 -7.56 3.37
N LEU A 192 -11.19 -6.74 2.51
CA LEU A 192 -12.63 -6.44 2.58
C LEU A 192 -13.46 -7.46 1.79
N GLU A 193 -12.87 -8.14 0.79
CA GLU A 193 -13.55 -9.20 0.04
C GLU A 193 -13.63 -10.54 0.80
N ASP A 194 -12.72 -10.76 1.75
CA ASP A 194 -12.69 -11.98 2.59
C ASP A 194 -13.66 -11.94 3.79
N ASP A 195 -14.28 -10.78 4.09
CA ASP A 195 -15.18 -10.55 5.23
C ASP A 195 -16.69 -10.51 4.84
N ILE A 196 -17.06 -10.88 3.60
CA ILE A 196 -18.46 -10.93 3.11
C ILE A 196 -18.96 -12.37 2.90
#